data_AF-A0A428NBF0-F1
#
_entry.id   AF-A0A428NBF0-F1
#
_cell.length_a   1.000
_cell.length_b   1.000
_cell.length_c   1.000
_cell.angle_alpha   90.00
_cell.angle_beta   90.00
_cell.angle_gamma   90.00
#
_symmetry.space_group_name_H-M   'P 1'
#
loop_
_entity.id
_entity.type
_entity.pdbx_description
1 polymer ?
#
loop_
_entity_poly.entity_id
_entity_poly.type
_entity_poly.pdbx_seq_one_letter_code
_entity_poly.pdbx_strand_id
1 'polypeptide(L)'
;MATVLDYFVFMTYDLHGQWDYGNKFANPGCENGNCLRSHVNRTETRNSMSMITKAGVPAEKAIIGIASYGRSFRMADKSCTGPHCLFTGSYSESEAEPGQCTDTSGYISNAELDEIWQLATDGTEGVSAKRWHDAKTHSDIMTYGTLGNGMTDWVAYMSDTTKEERVAWVKTLNFGGTTDWAIDLAGYFEGPSQKGGSSNGGWSDFKGDDLSCDSADWPTSLEKLAENIDSINANCRAVAAMAVLVDDLIAAVDEYKDVSENYDDAFGWYADWVKDSIDDRIEEFLAAGRGKGLKYLDCEWFSPKGSDKGRCDETWPPVDPGGNNGGRVVYYTMRDEKSFYKALLDEAGIHKDWVEWVKQDAKLDPCTCWGTGVIEQCSPAGCQPGQDYEMRNNWLRRIRDKSKIEVSNPKEVLDEAIPSTDKLITLAVSTFIEMRLGQSEADPADIVTSFSMPIFMMQDASESIKEIKKIGEEMKKTHTRNLVLNILTIVFAVIPFAGLAAQAIGGAARIATAALIVGEAGNAALSIVEIVENPESAPFAILGLLIGGAGLSGGKLGARSAFKQAADARRALSADAMKAFSQEFRDKDRLVQTIIKSCGFR
;
A
#
# COMPACT_ATOMS: atom_id res chain seq x y z
N MET A 1 23.66 -17.05 6.72
CA MET A 1 22.86 -17.15 5.48
C MET A 1 21.76 -18.20 5.60
N ALA A 2 22.05 -19.45 5.99
CA ALA A 2 21.03 -20.52 6.00
C ALA A 2 19.83 -20.28 6.95
N THR A 3 19.99 -19.43 7.96
CA THR A 3 18.93 -19.03 8.91
C THR A 3 17.95 -17.98 8.37
N VAL A 4 18.30 -17.29 7.28
CA VAL A 4 17.50 -16.17 6.74
C VAL A 4 17.07 -16.38 5.29
N LEU A 5 17.72 -17.27 4.55
CA LEU A 5 17.33 -17.64 3.18
C LEU A 5 16.40 -18.87 3.22
N ASP A 6 15.36 -18.86 2.39
CA ASP A 6 14.47 -20.01 2.20
C ASP A 6 15.22 -21.19 1.59
N TYR A 7 15.98 -20.93 0.53
CA TYR A 7 16.82 -21.92 -0.17
C TYR A 7 18.04 -21.27 -0.85
N PHE A 8 18.94 -22.11 -1.35
CA PHE A 8 20.16 -21.75 -2.07
C PHE A 8 20.12 -22.38 -3.46
N VAL A 9 20.12 -21.54 -4.50
CA VAL A 9 20.47 -22.00 -5.85
C VAL A 9 21.97 -22.24 -5.88
N PHE A 10 22.36 -23.51 -5.97
CA PHE A 10 23.76 -23.90 -5.94
C PHE A 10 24.22 -24.29 -7.34
N MET A 11 24.94 -23.37 -7.98
CA MET A 11 25.35 -23.43 -9.39
C MET A 11 26.46 -24.47 -9.60
N THR A 12 26.09 -25.75 -9.65
CA THR A 12 27.02 -26.89 -9.83
C THR A 12 27.29 -27.21 -11.30
N TYR A 13 27.51 -26.15 -12.07
CA TYR A 13 27.93 -26.12 -13.47
C TYR A 13 29.06 -25.09 -13.61
N ASP A 14 29.64 -24.94 -14.80
CA ASP A 14 30.84 -24.11 -15.01
C ASP A 14 32.05 -24.52 -14.17
N LEU A 15 32.17 -25.82 -13.92
CA LEU A 15 33.34 -26.39 -13.24
C LEU A 15 34.63 -26.22 -14.05
N HIS A 16 34.49 -26.20 -15.38
CA HIS A 16 35.57 -26.05 -16.35
C HIS A 16 35.11 -25.19 -17.53
N GLY A 17 36.05 -24.48 -18.15
CA GLY A 17 35.79 -23.62 -19.30
C GLY A 17 37.08 -23.05 -19.88
N GLN A 18 36.94 -22.17 -20.87
CA GLN A 18 38.09 -21.57 -21.58
C GLN A 18 39.09 -20.89 -20.63
N TRP A 19 38.57 -20.33 -19.52
CA TRP A 19 39.35 -19.68 -18.46
C TRP A 19 40.33 -20.62 -17.73
N ASP A 20 40.28 -21.94 -17.96
CA ASP A 20 41.27 -22.87 -17.41
C ASP A 20 42.64 -22.74 -18.11
N TYR A 21 42.69 -22.16 -19.32
CA TYR A 21 43.91 -22.03 -20.11
C TYR A 21 44.99 -21.22 -19.34
N GLY A 22 46.18 -21.79 -19.23
CA GLY A 22 47.31 -21.20 -18.52
C GLY A 22 47.28 -21.40 -17.01
N ASN A 23 46.28 -22.12 -16.47
CA ASN A 23 46.16 -22.37 -15.03
C ASN A 23 46.39 -23.85 -14.68
N LYS A 24 47.61 -24.17 -14.22
CA LYS A 24 47.98 -25.53 -13.76
C LYS A 24 47.16 -26.07 -12.59
N PHE A 25 46.44 -25.21 -11.86
CA PHE A 25 45.61 -25.59 -10.71
C PHE A 25 44.16 -25.83 -11.08
N ALA A 26 43.71 -25.40 -12.26
CA ALA A 26 42.34 -25.62 -12.71
C ALA A 26 42.07 -27.11 -12.94
N ASN A 27 43.04 -27.80 -13.55
CA ASN A 27 42.88 -29.18 -14.01
C ASN A 27 43.97 -30.10 -13.46
N PRO A 28 43.66 -30.95 -12.46
CA PRO A 28 44.61 -31.92 -11.93
C PRO A 28 45.22 -32.80 -13.03
N GLY A 29 46.56 -32.79 -13.12
CA GLY A 29 47.29 -33.54 -14.15
C GLY A 29 47.29 -32.88 -15.54
N CYS A 30 46.91 -31.62 -15.65
CA CYS A 30 46.99 -30.83 -16.89
C CYS A 30 47.91 -29.62 -16.69
N GLU A 31 49.14 -29.69 -17.19
CA GLU A 31 50.19 -28.71 -16.88
C GLU A 31 49.83 -27.27 -17.27
N ASN A 32 49.20 -27.08 -18.43
CA ASN A 32 48.78 -25.76 -18.91
C ASN A 32 47.28 -25.50 -18.70
N GLY A 33 46.60 -26.34 -17.91
CA GLY A 33 45.16 -26.20 -17.61
C GLY A 33 44.22 -26.43 -18.81
N ASN A 34 44.72 -26.56 -20.03
CA ASN A 34 43.91 -26.59 -21.24
C ASN A 34 43.47 -28.00 -21.68
N CYS A 35 43.08 -28.86 -20.74
CA CYS A 35 42.60 -30.21 -21.05
C CYS A 35 41.08 -30.23 -21.22
N LEU A 36 40.57 -31.10 -22.08
CA LEU A 36 39.12 -31.27 -22.27
C LEU A 36 38.49 -31.84 -20.99
N ARG A 37 37.68 -31.03 -20.30
CA ARG A 37 37.02 -31.38 -19.04
C ARG A 37 35.56 -30.97 -19.06
N SER A 38 34.74 -31.76 -18.39
CA SER A 38 33.28 -31.53 -18.36
C SER A 38 32.92 -30.48 -17.31
N HIS A 39 32.31 -29.38 -17.74
CA HIS A 39 31.80 -28.35 -16.84
C HIS A 39 30.64 -28.83 -15.93
N VAL A 40 30.10 -30.03 -16.19
CA VAL A 40 28.97 -30.66 -15.49
C VAL A 40 29.34 -32.02 -14.86
N ASN A 41 30.63 -32.23 -14.61
CA ASN A 41 31.18 -33.47 -14.03
C ASN A 41 30.52 -33.82 -12.68
N ARG A 42 29.80 -34.95 -12.63
CA ARG A 42 29.05 -35.39 -11.44
C ARG A 42 29.93 -35.64 -10.22
N THR A 43 31.17 -36.10 -10.41
CA THR A 43 32.09 -36.33 -9.29
C THR A 43 32.43 -35.02 -8.58
N GLU A 44 32.64 -33.96 -9.36
CA GLU A 44 32.94 -32.62 -8.86
C GLU A 44 31.69 -31.93 -8.31
N THR A 45 30.53 -32.09 -8.97
CA THR A 45 29.23 -31.70 -8.41
C THR A 45 29.04 -32.28 -7.01
N ARG A 46 29.32 -33.58 -6.80
CA ARG A 46 29.22 -34.23 -5.49
C ARG A 46 30.18 -33.64 -4.46
N ASN A 47 31.40 -33.28 -4.87
CA ASN A 47 32.35 -32.62 -3.99
C ASN A 47 31.81 -31.25 -3.55
N SER A 48 31.29 -30.45 -4.47
CA SER A 48 30.64 -29.17 -4.18
C SER A 48 29.45 -29.32 -3.23
N MET A 49 28.58 -30.31 -3.47
CA MET A 49 27.45 -30.64 -2.58
C MET A 49 27.90 -31.00 -1.16
N SER A 50 29.03 -31.70 -1.03
CA SER A 50 29.63 -32.03 0.26
C SER A 50 30.20 -30.79 0.95
N MET A 51 30.75 -29.83 0.21
CA MET A 51 31.28 -28.59 0.76
C MET A 51 30.18 -27.68 1.33
N ILE A 52 29.10 -27.46 0.59
CA ILE A 52 28.01 -26.57 1.04
C ILE A 52 27.28 -27.12 2.26
N THR A 53 27.07 -28.44 2.31
CA THR A 53 26.47 -29.09 3.49
C THR A 53 27.41 -29.07 4.69
N LYS A 54 28.72 -29.30 4.49
CA LYS A 54 29.72 -29.17 5.56
C LYS A 54 29.85 -27.74 6.09
N ALA A 55 29.55 -26.73 5.27
CA ALA A 55 29.51 -25.32 5.67
C ALA A 55 28.25 -24.95 6.49
N GLY A 56 27.35 -25.90 6.75
CA GLY A 56 26.18 -25.73 7.61
C GLY A 56 24.89 -25.37 6.90
N VAL A 57 24.82 -25.49 5.57
CA VAL A 57 23.56 -25.38 4.81
C VAL A 57 22.82 -26.73 4.87
N PRO A 58 21.58 -26.79 5.39
CA PRO A 58 20.79 -28.01 5.37
C PRO A 58 20.54 -28.49 3.93
N ALA A 59 20.56 -29.80 3.69
CA ALA A 59 20.46 -30.38 2.35
C ALA A 59 19.12 -30.00 1.68
N GLU A 60 18.03 -29.99 2.45
CA GLU A 60 16.70 -29.59 2.01
C GLU A 60 16.59 -28.13 1.57
N LYS A 61 17.57 -27.28 1.94
CA LYS A 61 17.66 -25.89 1.48
C LYS A 61 18.59 -25.71 0.27
N ALA A 62 19.35 -26.72 -0.14
CA ALA A 62 20.25 -26.61 -1.28
C ALA A 62 19.58 -27.16 -2.56
N ILE A 63 19.39 -26.30 -3.55
CA ILE A 63 18.80 -26.60 -4.86
C ILE A 63 19.95 -26.73 -5.87
N ILE A 64 20.16 -27.95 -6.39
CA ILE A 64 21.36 -28.31 -7.15
C ILE A 64 21.21 -27.94 -8.63
N GLY A 65 22.17 -27.19 -9.15
CA GLY A 65 22.19 -26.73 -10.55
C GLY A 65 22.40 -27.87 -11.56
N ILE A 66 21.55 -27.90 -12.57
CA ILE A 66 21.72 -28.60 -13.84
C ILE A 66 21.77 -27.56 -14.99
N ALA A 67 22.30 -27.94 -16.15
CA ALA A 67 22.56 -27.00 -17.23
C ALA A 67 21.92 -27.45 -18.55
N SER A 68 21.30 -26.49 -19.24
CA SER A 68 20.77 -26.57 -20.61
C SER A 68 21.76 -26.05 -21.66
N TYR A 69 23.05 -26.03 -21.32
CA TYR A 69 24.12 -25.59 -22.19
C TYR A 69 25.36 -26.42 -21.95
N GLY A 70 26.32 -26.32 -22.86
CA GLY A 70 27.66 -26.86 -22.74
C GLY A 70 28.75 -25.80 -22.80
N ARG A 71 29.91 -26.10 -22.21
CA ARG A 71 31.16 -25.35 -22.47
C ARG A 71 31.93 -26.05 -23.59
N SER A 72 32.15 -25.33 -24.68
CA SER A 72 32.80 -25.85 -25.88
C SER A 72 34.27 -25.45 -25.98
N PHE A 73 35.06 -26.26 -26.66
CA PHE A 73 36.51 -26.11 -26.79
C PHE A 73 36.96 -26.45 -28.21
N ARG A 74 37.79 -25.59 -28.81
CA ARG A 74 38.52 -25.95 -30.04
C ARG A 74 39.59 -26.98 -29.70
N MET A 75 39.48 -28.19 -30.24
CA MET A 75 40.46 -29.24 -30.01
C MET A 75 41.78 -28.92 -30.72
N ALA A 76 42.91 -29.11 -30.03
CA ALA A 76 44.25 -29.00 -30.63
C ALA A 76 44.51 -30.13 -31.63
N ASP A 77 43.92 -31.31 -31.40
CA ASP A 77 43.91 -32.45 -32.31
C ASP A 77 42.48 -33.00 -32.40
N LYS A 78 41.87 -32.89 -33.59
CA LYS A 78 40.49 -33.32 -33.87
C LYS A 78 40.25 -34.82 -33.62
N SER A 79 41.31 -35.63 -33.59
CA SER A 79 41.23 -37.06 -33.31
C SER A 79 41.31 -37.39 -31.81
N CYS A 80 41.67 -36.42 -30.97
CA CYS A 80 41.89 -36.60 -29.54
C CYS A 80 40.73 -36.02 -28.72
N THR A 81 39.89 -36.90 -28.15
CA THR A 81 38.66 -36.53 -27.43
C THR A 81 38.64 -36.93 -25.94
N GLY A 82 39.75 -37.49 -25.45
CA GLY A 82 39.90 -37.91 -24.06
C GLY A 82 40.26 -36.79 -23.09
N PRO A 83 40.27 -37.06 -21.77
CA PRO A 83 40.45 -36.06 -20.72
C PRO A 83 41.87 -35.47 -20.59
N HIS A 84 42.82 -35.99 -21.38
CA HIS A 84 44.19 -35.46 -21.50
C HIS A 84 44.43 -34.76 -22.84
N CYS A 85 43.43 -34.76 -23.72
CA CYS A 85 43.50 -34.02 -24.97
C CYS A 85 43.37 -32.53 -24.69
N LEU A 86 44.02 -31.73 -25.52
CA LEU A 86 44.19 -30.31 -25.29
C LEU A 86 43.23 -29.49 -26.15
N PHE A 87 42.85 -28.32 -25.63
CA PHE A 87 42.17 -27.28 -26.39
C PHE A 87 43.08 -26.07 -26.67
N THR A 88 42.73 -25.28 -27.67
CA THR A 88 43.47 -24.07 -28.12
C THR A 88 42.80 -22.77 -27.68
N GLY A 89 43.34 -21.62 -28.10
CA GLY A 89 42.93 -20.30 -27.65
C GLY A 89 43.75 -19.79 -26.45
N SER A 90 43.16 -18.89 -25.68
CA SER A 90 43.78 -18.25 -24.51
C SER A 90 42.80 -18.20 -23.33
N TYR A 91 43.23 -17.66 -22.18
CA TYR A 91 42.37 -17.51 -21.00
C TYR A 91 41.06 -16.74 -21.30
N SER A 92 41.13 -15.74 -22.17
CA SER A 92 40.00 -14.84 -22.48
C SER A 92 39.38 -15.07 -23.85
N GLU A 93 39.94 -15.94 -24.69
CA GLU A 93 39.52 -16.12 -26.07
C GLU A 93 39.38 -17.61 -26.37
N SER A 94 38.15 -18.06 -26.63
CA SER A 94 37.88 -19.39 -27.14
C SER A 94 37.90 -19.37 -28.67
N GLU A 95 38.59 -20.33 -29.26
CA GLU A 95 38.59 -20.52 -30.71
C GLU A 95 37.43 -21.42 -31.18
N ALA A 96 36.62 -21.97 -30.27
CA ALA A 96 35.48 -22.80 -30.63
C ALA A 96 34.45 -21.98 -31.45
N GLU A 97 33.78 -22.65 -32.39
CA GLU A 97 32.73 -22.05 -33.20
C GLU A 97 31.60 -21.54 -32.27
N PRO A 98 31.24 -20.25 -32.34
CA PRO A 98 30.10 -19.73 -31.59
C PRO A 98 28.81 -20.37 -32.12
N GLY A 99 27.86 -20.63 -31.22
CA GLY A 99 26.51 -21.02 -31.63
C GLY A 99 25.80 -19.87 -32.37
N GLN A 100 24.88 -20.21 -33.28
CA GLN A 100 24.18 -19.22 -34.11
C GLN A 100 23.28 -18.26 -33.31
N CYS A 101 22.76 -18.70 -32.17
CA CYS A 101 21.86 -17.95 -31.30
C CYS A 101 22.59 -17.45 -30.06
N THR A 102 23.47 -18.27 -29.48
CA THR A 102 24.24 -17.87 -28.30
C THR A 102 25.36 -16.89 -28.61
N ASP A 103 25.84 -16.86 -29.86
CA ASP A 103 26.86 -15.93 -30.39
C ASP A 103 28.07 -15.74 -29.47
N THR A 104 28.46 -16.82 -28.79
CA THR A 104 29.52 -16.80 -27.77
C THR A 104 30.45 -17.99 -27.94
N SER A 105 31.68 -17.77 -28.39
CA SER A 105 32.68 -18.84 -28.48
C SER A 105 32.97 -19.45 -27.11
N GLY A 106 32.97 -20.79 -27.04
CA GLY A 106 33.18 -21.55 -25.81
C GLY A 106 31.91 -21.79 -24.97
N TYR A 107 30.74 -21.42 -25.50
CA TYR A 107 29.43 -21.63 -24.89
C TYR A 107 28.42 -21.98 -25.98
N ILE A 108 27.60 -23.01 -25.77
CA ILE A 108 26.60 -23.42 -26.76
C ILE A 108 25.38 -24.03 -26.07
N SER A 109 24.18 -23.67 -26.51
CA SER A 109 22.93 -24.17 -25.93
C SER A 109 22.66 -25.63 -26.30
N ASN A 110 21.87 -26.34 -25.49
CA ASN A 110 21.38 -27.67 -25.85
C ASN A 110 20.56 -27.63 -27.16
N ALA A 111 19.75 -26.58 -27.36
CA ALA A 111 18.98 -26.37 -28.59
C ALA A 111 19.86 -26.37 -29.84
N GLU A 112 20.96 -25.60 -29.82
CA GLU A 112 21.92 -25.53 -30.93
C GLU A 112 22.66 -26.87 -31.12
N LEU A 113 23.00 -27.58 -30.04
CA LEU A 113 23.63 -28.89 -30.14
C LEU A 113 22.72 -29.94 -30.77
N ASP A 114 21.43 -29.93 -30.43
CA ASP A 114 20.46 -30.84 -31.03
C ASP A 114 20.21 -30.50 -32.50
N GLU A 115 20.18 -29.23 -32.89
CA GLU A 115 20.12 -28.84 -34.30
C GLU A 115 21.37 -29.27 -35.07
N ILE A 116 22.57 -29.01 -34.55
CA ILE A 116 23.83 -29.46 -35.16
C ILE A 116 23.82 -30.98 -35.36
N TRP A 117 23.29 -31.72 -34.37
CA TRP A 117 23.12 -33.17 -34.47
C TRP A 117 22.15 -33.57 -35.58
N GLN A 118 21.00 -32.89 -35.72
CA GLN A 118 20.05 -33.15 -36.80
C GLN A 118 20.67 -32.85 -38.16
N LEU A 119 21.26 -31.67 -38.34
CA LEU A 119 21.91 -31.26 -39.60
C LEU A 119 23.01 -32.25 -40.03
N ALA A 120 23.82 -32.72 -39.10
CA ALA A 120 24.83 -33.75 -39.35
C ALA A 120 24.20 -35.09 -39.74
N THR A 121 23.10 -35.49 -39.09
CA THR A 121 22.37 -36.74 -39.38
C THR A 121 21.71 -36.70 -40.76
N ASP A 122 21.20 -35.54 -41.15
CA ASP A 122 20.58 -35.29 -42.46
C ASP A 122 21.62 -35.14 -43.59
N GLY A 123 22.91 -35.14 -43.25
CA GLY A 123 24.01 -35.03 -44.21
C GLY A 123 24.15 -33.64 -44.82
N THR A 124 23.80 -32.60 -44.06
CA THR A 124 23.98 -31.20 -44.49
C THR A 124 25.46 -30.93 -44.78
N GLU A 125 25.73 -30.36 -45.96
CA GLU A 125 27.09 -30.06 -46.38
C GLU A 125 27.78 -29.11 -45.39
N GLY A 126 29.00 -29.45 -44.99
CA GLY A 126 29.80 -28.65 -44.07
C GLY A 126 29.54 -28.89 -42.58
N VAL A 127 28.48 -29.62 -42.23
CA VAL A 127 28.14 -29.96 -40.84
C VAL A 127 28.51 -31.40 -40.51
N SER A 128 29.18 -31.60 -39.38
CA SER A 128 29.54 -32.94 -38.89
C SER A 128 29.46 -32.99 -37.38
N ALA A 129 28.94 -34.08 -36.83
CA ALA A 129 28.80 -34.26 -35.39
C ALA A 129 28.92 -35.72 -34.97
N LYS A 130 29.41 -35.95 -33.76
CA LYS A 130 29.42 -37.25 -33.08
C LYS A 130 29.18 -37.02 -31.59
N ARG A 131 28.16 -37.67 -31.02
CA ARG A 131 27.86 -37.60 -29.58
C ARG A 131 27.98 -38.96 -28.88
N TRP A 132 28.31 -38.95 -27.59
CA TRP A 132 28.33 -40.13 -26.73
C TRP A 132 28.16 -39.73 -25.26
N HIS A 133 27.79 -40.69 -24.42
CA HIS A 133 27.70 -40.50 -22.97
C HIS A 133 29.00 -40.96 -22.29
N ASP A 134 29.63 -40.10 -21.49
CA ASP A 134 30.74 -40.48 -20.63
C ASP A 134 30.24 -40.91 -19.24
N ALA A 135 30.14 -42.22 -19.04
CA ALA A 135 29.65 -42.82 -17.80
C ALA A 135 30.48 -42.45 -16.55
N LYS A 136 31.77 -42.08 -16.70
CA LYS A 136 32.63 -41.74 -15.56
C LYS A 136 32.28 -40.38 -14.96
N THR A 137 32.09 -39.38 -15.82
CA THR A 137 31.71 -38.03 -15.42
C THR A 137 30.19 -37.83 -15.41
N HIS A 138 29.44 -38.78 -15.96
CA HIS A 138 27.98 -38.71 -16.16
C HIS A 138 27.59 -37.45 -16.93
N SER A 139 28.34 -37.19 -18.00
CA SER A 139 28.17 -36.05 -18.90
C SER A 139 27.94 -36.57 -20.31
N ASP A 140 27.16 -35.83 -21.09
CA ASP A 140 27.07 -36.07 -22.54
C ASP A 140 28.13 -35.24 -23.22
N ILE A 141 28.76 -35.84 -24.23
CA ILE A 141 29.85 -35.23 -24.97
C ILE A 141 29.48 -35.22 -26.44
N MET A 142 29.77 -34.12 -27.12
CA MET A 142 29.68 -34.03 -28.58
C MET A 142 30.97 -33.45 -29.15
N THR A 143 31.46 -34.03 -30.24
CA THR A 143 32.40 -33.34 -31.14
C THR A 143 31.64 -32.88 -32.36
N TYR A 144 31.82 -31.63 -32.76
CA TYR A 144 31.08 -31.04 -33.87
C TYR A 144 31.92 -30.07 -34.70
N GLY A 145 31.42 -29.71 -35.87
CA GLY A 145 31.90 -28.60 -36.69
C GLY A 145 30.86 -28.24 -37.74
N THR A 146 30.68 -26.94 -37.98
CA THR A 146 29.64 -26.37 -38.84
C THR A 146 30.21 -25.60 -40.04
N LEU A 147 31.52 -25.36 -40.06
CA LEU A 147 32.20 -24.54 -41.06
C LEU A 147 32.92 -25.36 -42.15
N GLY A 148 32.59 -26.64 -42.35
CA GLY A 148 33.22 -27.51 -43.34
C GLY A 148 34.65 -27.95 -43.01
N ASN A 149 35.12 -27.68 -41.79
CA ASN A 149 36.45 -28.04 -41.32
C ASN A 149 36.50 -29.40 -40.60
N GLY A 150 35.42 -30.19 -40.65
CA GLY A 150 35.23 -31.41 -39.86
C GLY A 150 34.98 -31.12 -38.38
N MET A 151 34.93 -32.16 -37.55
CA MET A 151 34.67 -32.03 -36.11
C MET A 151 35.87 -31.42 -35.37
N THR A 152 35.91 -30.09 -35.31
CA THR A 152 36.96 -29.25 -34.72
C THR A 152 36.75 -28.99 -33.24
N ASP A 153 35.50 -28.98 -32.80
CA ASP A 153 35.11 -28.56 -31.47
C ASP A 153 34.58 -29.72 -30.65
N TRP A 154 34.79 -29.63 -29.34
CA TRP A 154 34.35 -30.58 -28.33
C TRP A 154 33.52 -29.86 -27.30
N VAL A 155 32.43 -30.46 -26.84
CA VAL A 155 31.56 -29.90 -25.80
C VAL A 155 31.14 -30.99 -24.83
N ALA A 156 31.11 -30.65 -23.54
CA ALA A 156 30.41 -31.43 -22.53
C ALA A 156 29.14 -30.68 -22.12
N TYR A 157 28.03 -31.41 -22.00
CA TYR A 157 26.70 -30.89 -21.68
C TYR A 157 25.87 -31.96 -20.95
N MET A 158 24.61 -31.66 -20.65
CA MET A 158 23.63 -32.64 -20.18
C MET A 158 22.47 -32.74 -21.19
N SER A 159 22.27 -33.91 -21.78
CA SER A 159 21.02 -34.25 -22.48
C SER A 159 19.86 -34.38 -21.50
N ASP A 160 18.62 -34.39 -22.01
CA ASP A 160 17.43 -34.58 -21.18
C ASP A 160 17.49 -35.87 -20.35
N THR A 161 17.98 -36.97 -20.94
CA THR A 161 18.20 -38.23 -20.21
C THR A 161 19.19 -38.05 -19.05
N THR A 162 20.33 -37.41 -19.28
CA THR A 162 21.32 -37.15 -18.22
C THR A 162 20.77 -36.22 -17.14
N LYS A 163 19.94 -35.23 -17.51
CA LYS A 163 19.26 -34.34 -16.56
C LYS A 163 18.27 -35.12 -15.70
N GLU A 164 17.42 -35.96 -16.29
CA GLU A 164 16.47 -36.80 -15.55
C GLU A 164 17.19 -37.70 -14.54
N GLU A 165 18.27 -38.35 -14.96
CA GLU A 165 19.11 -39.17 -14.08
C GLU A 165 19.77 -38.32 -12.97
N ARG A 166 20.17 -37.07 -13.29
CA ARG A 166 20.73 -36.13 -12.30
C ARG A 166 19.69 -35.72 -11.26
N VAL A 167 18.46 -35.42 -11.69
CA VAL A 167 17.32 -35.11 -10.80
C VAL A 167 17.03 -36.29 -9.88
N ALA A 168 16.98 -37.50 -10.43
CA ALA A 168 16.77 -38.72 -9.64
C ALA A 168 17.89 -38.91 -8.60
N TRP A 169 19.15 -38.73 -9.00
CA TRP A 169 20.29 -38.81 -8.10
C TRP A 169 20.23 -37.77 -6.97
N VAL A 170 19.95 -36.50 -7.27
CA VAL A 170 19.81 -35.43 -6.27
C VAL A 170 18.70 -35.75 -5.27
N LYS A 171 17.56 -36.27 -5.73
CA LYS A 171 16.47 -36.72 -4.85
C LYS A 171 16.91 -37.81 -3.88
N THR A 172 17.71 -38.80 -4.31
CA THR A 172 18.22 -39.86 -3.41
C THR A 172 19.14 -39.35 -2.30
N LEU A 173 19.68 -38.14 -2.45
CA LEU A 173 20.59 -37.51 -1.49
C LEU A 173 19.87 -36.54 -0.53
N ASN A 174 18.53 -36.47 -0.56
CA ASN A 174 17.70 -35.59 0.27
C ASN A 174 18.01 -34.08 0.12
N PHE A 175 18.47 -33.67 -1.06
CA PHE A 175 18.60 -32.24 -1.38
C PHE A 175 17.23 -31.64 -1.72
N GLY A 176 17.09 -30.32 -1.56
CA GLY A 176 15.82 -29.60 -1.73
C GLY A 176 15.24 -29.65 -3.14
N GLY A 177 16.06 -29.95 -4.15
CA GLY A 177 15.64 -30.11 -5.53
C GLY A 177 16.75 -29.78 -6.51
N THR A 178 16.36 -29.50 -7.75
CA THR A 178 17.25 -29.05 -8.84
C THR A 178 16.75 -27.76 -9.45
N THR A 179 17.67 -27.01 -10.06
CA THR A 179 17.38 -25.80 -10.85
C THR A 179 18.08 -25.91 -12.19
N ASP A 180 17.41 -25.59 -13.28
CA ASP A 180 17.97 -25.64 -14.63
C ASP A 180 18.40 -24.24 -15.08
N TRP A 181 19.63 -24.12 -15.55
CA TRP A 181 20.15 -22.93 -16.20
C TRP A 181 20.40 -23.21 -17.69
N ALA A 182 19.65 -22.62 -18.63
CA ALA A 182 18.41 -21.87 -18.45
C ALA A 182 17.35 -22.41 -19.42
N ILE A 183 16.08 -22.12 -19.13
CA ILE A 183 14.95 -22.70 -19.85
C ILE A 183 15.02 -22.42 -21.36
N ASP A 184 15.43 -21.21 -21.76
CA ASP A 184 15.57 -20.75 -23.15
C ASP A 184 16.67 -21.47 -23.95
N LEU A 185 17.57 -22.17 -23.27
CA LEU A 185 18.68 -22.90 -23.89
C LEU A 185 18.34 -24.38 -24.14
N ALA A 186 17.27 -24.88 -23.51
CA ALA A 186 16.89 -26.29 -23.55
C ALA A 186 16.30 -26.73 -24.90
N GLY A 187 15.72 -25.81 -25.67
CA GLY A 187 15.11 -26.08 -26.96
C GLY A 187 14.77 -24.81 -27.71
N TYR A 188 14.33 -24.95 -28.97
CA TYR A 188 13.78 -23.82 -29.72
C TYR A 188 12.36 -23.53 -29.26
N PHE A 189 12.19 -22.42 -28.57
CA PHE A 189 10.88 -21.90 -28.21
C PHE A 189 10.45 -20.91 -29.27
N GLU A 190 9.36 -21.20 -29.97
CA GLU A 190 8.61 -20.13 -30.62
C GLU A 190 8.13 -19.22 -29.48
N GLY A 191 8.58 -17.96 -29.47
CA GLY A 191 8.02 -16.95 -28.57
C GLY A 191 6.49 -16.88 -28.71
N PRO A 192 5.79 -16.13 -27.85
CA PRO A 192 4.33 -16.12 -27.81
C PRO A 192 3.73 -15.97 -29.22
N SER A 193 3.10 -17.06 -29.72
CA SER A 193 2.57 -17.09 -31.08
C SER A 193 1.36 -16.16 -31.17
N GLN A 194 1.35 -15.25 -32.15
CA GLN A 194 0.12 -14.61 -32.56
C GLN A 194 -0.65 -15.59 -33.47
N LYS A 195 -1.58 -16.33 -32.84
CA LYS A 195 -2.63 -17.16 -33.45
C LYS A 195 -2.26 -18.57 -33.92
N GLY A 196 -2.96 -19.54 -33.33
CA GLY A 196 -3.64 -20.62 -34.06
C GLY A 196 -2.80 -21.81 -34.52
N GLY A 197 -1.54 -21.91 -34.13
CA GLY A 197 -0.71 -23.10 -34.35
C GLY A 197 -0.86 -24.12 -33.22
N SER A 198 -1.03 -25.39 -33.57
CA SER A 198 -0.89 -26.51 -32.64
C SER A 198 0.55 -26.54 -32.10
N SER A 199 0.74 -26.22 -30.82
CA SER A 199 2.05 -26.25 -30.17
C SER A 199 2.24 -27.53 -29.35
N ASN A 200 3.43 -28.12 -29.45
CA ASN A 200 3.83 -29.33 -28.73
C ASN A 200 4.28 -29.01 -27.29
N GLY A 201 3.39 -28.42 -26.49
CA GLY A 201 3.47 -28.48 -25.02
C GLY A 201 4.63 -27.75 -24.33
N GLY A 202 5.01 -26.55 -24.77
CA GLY A 202 5.91 -25.66 -24.02
C GLY A 202 5.45 -24.21 -24.08
N TRP A 203 5.42 -23.50 -22.93
CA TRP A 203 5.15 -22.05 -22.72
C TRP A 203 4.03 -21.38 -23.56
N SER A 204 3.20 -22.16 -24.25
CA SER A 204 2.17 -21.71 -25.20
C SER A 204 0.80 -21.48 -24.57
N ASP A 205 0.70 -21.70 -23.25
CA ASP A 205 -0.46 -21.28 -22.46
C ASP A 205 -0.36 -19.83 -21.96
N PHE A 206 0.79 -19.16 -22.13
CA PHE A 206 0.89 -17.71 -21.93
C PHE A 206 0.63 -17.02 -23.27
N LYS A 207 -0.51 -16.32 -23.39
CA LYS A 207 -0.68 -15.40 -24.52
C LYS A 207 0.28 -14.24 -24.31
N GLY A 208 0.95 -13.75 -25.35
CA GLY A 208 1.73 -12.50 -25.24
C GLY A 208 0.88 -11.33 -24.72
N ASP A 209 -0.41 -11.38 -25.03
CA ASP A 209 -1.49 -10.53 -24.55
C ASP A 209 -1.66 -10.56 -23.01
N ASP A 210 -1.23 -11.64 -22.33
CA ASP A 210 -1.31 -11.79 -20.87
C ASP A 210 -0.14 -11.11 -20.11
N LEU A 211 0.89 -10.65 -20.83
CA LEU A 211 2.02 -9.90 -20.30
C LEU A 211 1.97 -8.42 -20.70
N SER A 212 1.26 -8.07 -21.78
CA SER A 212 1.06 -6.68 -22.18
C SER A 212 -0.18 -6.09 -21.49
N CYS A 213 0.03 -5.15 -20.58
CA CYS A 213 -1.02 -4.33 -20.01
C CYS A 213 -1.47 -3.24 -20.99
N ASP A 214 -2.13 -3.64 -22.08
CA ASP A 214 -2.75 -2.68 -23.00
C ASP A 214 -3.83 -1.90 -22.27
N SER A 215 -3.65 -0.59 -22.21
CA SER A 215 -4.41 0.33 -21.38
C SER A 215 -5.41 1.18 -22.15
N ALA A 216 -5.52 1.00 -23.49
CA ALA A 216 -6.35 1.87 -24.32
C ALA A 216 -7.83 1.87 -23.91
N ASP A 217 -8.35 0.72 -23.47
CA ASP A 217 -9.74 0.51 -23.09
C ASP A 217 -9.96 0.36 -21.58
N TRP A 218 -8.96 0.72 -20.76
CA TRP A 218 -9.10 0.59 -19.31
C TRP A 218 -10.14 1.57 -18.74
N PRO A 219 -10.97 1.11 -17.78
CA PRO A 219 -11.86 2.00 -17.06
C PRO A 219 -11.08 3.10 -16.32
N THR A 220 -11.62 4.32 -16.34
CA THR A 220 -11.00 5.53 -15.76
C THR A 220 -11.52 5.85 -14.35
N SER A 221 -12.21 4.93 -13.68
CA SER A 221 -12.67 5.10 -12.29
C SER A 221 -12.63 3.76 -11.56
N LEU A 222 -12.50 3.80 -10.24
CA LEU A 222 -12.40 2.59 -9.41
C LEU A 222 -13.68 1.75 -9.47
N GLU A 223 -14.84 2.38 -9.56
CA GLU A 223 -16.15 1.72 -9.66
C GLU A 223 -16.22 0.93 -10.96
N LYS A 224 -15.96 1.59 -12.08
CA LYS A 224 -16.01 0.95 -13.40
C LYS A 224 -14.93 -0.12 -13.54
N LEU A 225 -13.75 0.10 -12.96
CA LEU A 225 -12.67 -0.88 -12.95
C LEU A 225 -13.06 -2.13 -12.14
N ALA A 226 -13.67 -1.96 -10.97
CA ALA A 226 -14.16 -3.08 -10.17
C ALA A 226 -15.30 -3.84 -10.85
N GLU A 227 -16.23 -3.14 -11.51
CA GLU A 227 -17.35 -3.75 -12.25
C GLU A 227 -16.87 -4.56 -13.48
N ASN A 228 -15.80 -4.13 -14.12
CA ASN A 228 -15.25 -4.76 -15.33
C ASN A 228 -13.93 -5.49 -15.05
N ILE A 229 -13.68 -5.90 -13.80
CA ILE A 229 -12.38 -6.44 -13.41
C ILE A 229 -12.00 -7.73 -14.15
N ASP A 230 -13.00 -8.50 -14.57
CA ASP A 230 -12.82 -9.73 -15.35
C ASP A 230 -12.41 -9.48 -16.81
N SER A 231 -12.62 -8.27 -17.34
CA SER A 231 -12.08 -7.89 -18.65
C SER A 231 -10.62 -7.46 -18.58
N ILE A 232 -10.06 -7.29 -17.38
CA ILE A 232 -8.65 -6.93 -17.17
C ILE A 232 -7.86 -8.18 -16.79
N ASN A 233 -6.76 -8.45 -17.50
CA ASN A 233 -5.86 -9.54 -17.16
C ASN A 233 -5.38 -9.41 -15.71
N ALA A 234 -5.37 -10.52 -14.97
CA ALA A 234 -5.02 -10.55 -13.54
C ALA A 234 -3.70 -9.84 -13.21
N ASN A 235 -2.67 -10.03 -14.04
CA ASN A 235 -1.35 -9.43 -13.87
C ASN A 235 -1.37 -7.89 -14.04
N CYS A 236 -2.38 -7.36 -14.73
CA CYS A 236 -2.52 -5.94 -15.03
C CYS A 236 -3.48 -5.21 -14.10
N ARG A 237 -4.25 -5.91 -13.26
CA ARG A 237 -5.30 -5.30 -12.41
C ARG A 237 -4.72 -4.28 -11.43
N ALA A 238 -3.56 -4.56 -10.84
CA ALA A 238 -2.87 -3.60 -9.96
C ALA A 238 -2.35 -2.38 -10.74
N VAL A 239 -1.83 -2.59 -11.95
CA VAL A 239 -1.37 -1.50 -12.83
C VAL A 239 -2.55 -0.62 -13.25
N ALA A 240 -3.69 -1.23 -13.59
CA ALA A 240 -4.93 -0.51 -13.91
C ALA A 240 -5.48 0.28 -12.72
N ALA A 241 -5.47 -0.31 -11.52
CA ALA A 241 -5.86 0.40 -10.32
C ALA A 241 -4.93 1.58 -10.03
N MET A 242 -3.61 1.39 -10.21
CA MET A 242 -2.65 2.48 -10.03
C MET A 242 -2.84 3.59 -11.06
N ALA A 243 -3.18 3.27 -12.31
CA ALA A 243 -3.48 4.27 -13.33
C ALA A 243 -4.64 5.19 -12.89
N VAL A 244 -5.75 4.59 -12.41
CA VAL A 244 -6.89 5.34 -11.87
C VAL A 244 -6.49 6.19 -10.66
N LEU A 245 -5.71 5.63 -9.74
CA LEU A 245 -5.25 6.37 -8.55
C LEU A 245 -4.32 7.54 -8.90
N VAL A 246 -3.49 7.43 -9.93
CA VAL A 246 -2.64 8.54 -10.40
C VAL A 246 -3.51 9.67 -10.95
N ASP A 247 -4.52 9.36 -11.77
CA ASP A 247 -5.45 10.35 -12.30
C ASP A 247 -6.26 11.01 -11.17
N ASP A 248 -6.76 10.21 -10.22
CA ASP A 248 -7.47 10.68 -9.02
C ASP A 248 -6.59 11.59 -8.15
N LEU A 249 -5.31 11.29 -8.01
CA LEU A 249 -4.36 12.11 -7.25
C LEU A 249 -4.14 13.46 -7.93
N ILE A 250 -3.92 13.49 -9.25
CA ILE A 250 -3.75 14.73 -10.00
C ILE A 250 -4.99 15.59 -9.87
N ALA A 251 -6.18 15.00 -10.07
CA ALA A 251 -7.45 15.69 -9.93
C ALA A 251 -7.67 16.23 -8.50
N ALA A 252 -7.34 15.43 -7.48
CA ALA A 252 -7.47 15.85 -6.08
C ALA A 252 -6.55 17.02 -5.72
N VAL A 253 -5.31 17.03 -6.26
CA VAL A 253 -4.36 18.13 -6.05
C VAL A 253 -4.83 19.41 -6.75
N ASP A 254 -5.37 19.29 -7.96
CA ASP A 254 -5.91 20.45 -8.68
C ASP A 254 -7.16 21.01 -8.00
N GLU A 255 -8.07 20.15 -7.55
CA GLU A 255 -9.24 20.58 -6.77
C GLU A 255 -8.81 21.25 -5.47
N TYR A 256 -7.84 20.67 -4.74
CA TYR A 256 -7.30 21.26 -3.52
C TYR A 256 -6.77 22.67 -3.75
N LYS A 257 -6.01 22.87 -4.83
CA LYS A 257 -5.46 24.19 -5.21
C LYS A 257 -6.59 25.21 -5.46
N ASP A 258 -7.62 24.82 -6.20
CA ASP A 258 -8.78 25.67 -6.50
C ASP A 258 -9.58 26.05 -5.24
N VAL A 259 -9.95 25.05 -4.41
CA VAL A 259 -10.76 25.32 -3.21
C VAL A 259 -9.99 26.09 -2.15
N SER A 260 -8.65 25.97 -2.13
CA SER A 260 -7.75 26.69 -1.22
C SER A 260 -7.60 28.17 -1.54
N GLU A 261 -7.95 28.62 -2.75
CA GLU A 261 -7.87 30.03 -3.10
C GLU A 261 -8.78 30.88 -2.20
N ASN A 262 -8.24 31.93 -1.59
CA ASN A 262 -8.97 32.83 -0.68
C ASN A 262 -9.67 32.13 0.51
N TYR A 263 -9.26 30.91 0.83
CA TYR A 263 -9.90 30.10 1.87
C TYR A 263 -9.72 30.69 3.28
N ASP A 264 -8.55 31.22 3.61
CA ASP A 264 -8.21 31.63 4.99
C ASP A 264 -9.13 32.73 5.54
N ASP A 265 -9.58 33.65 4.68
CA ASP A 265 -10.56 34.68 5.06
C ASP A 265 -11.93 34.06 5.35
N ALA A 266 -12.43 33.18 4.47
CA ALA A 266 -13.69 32.47 4.69
C ALA A 266 -13.62 31.59 5.95
N PHE A 267 -12.49 30.91 6.17
CA PHE A 267 -12.24 30.10 7.36
C PHE A 267 -12.33 30.93 8.65
N GLY A 268 -11.81 32.16 8.66
CA GLY A 268 -11.93 33.05 9.83
C GLY A 268 -13.39 33.27 10.27
N TRP A 269 -14.28 33.54 9.30
CA TRP A 269 -15.71 33.68 9.55
C TRP A 269 -16.37 32.38 10.00
N TYR A 270 -15.98 31.25 9.39
CA TYR A 270 -16.44 29.94 9.81
C TYR A 270 -16.01 29.62 11.26
N ALA A 271 -14.74 29.84 11.61
CA ALA A 271 -14.19 29.57 12.92
C ALA A 271 -14.88 30.41 14.00
N ASP A 272 -15.14 31.70 13.73
CA ASP A 272 -15.89 32.55 14.64
C ASP A 272 -17.35 32.10 14.80
N TRP A 273 -17.99 31.65 13.71
CA TRP A 273 -19.32 31.04 13.76
C TRP A 273 -19.34 29.74 14.58
N VAL A 274 -18.33 28.86 14.43
CA VAL A 274 -18.18 27.65 15.25
C VAL A 274 -18.10 28.03 16.72
N LYS A 275 -17.25 29.00 17.08
CA LYS A 275 -17.11 29.50 18.46
C LYS A 275 -18.43 30.07 19.00
N ASP A 276 -19.14 30.83 18.18
CA ASP A 276 -20.41 31.47 18.59
C ASP A 276 -21.55 30.48 18.78
N SER A 277 -21.55 29.36 18.04
CA SER A 277 -22.61 28.34 18.07
C SER A 277 -22.43 27.25 19.12
N ILE A 278 -21.33 27.23 19.89
CA ILE A 278 -21.07 26.16 20.89
C ILE A 278 -22.20 26.09 21.91
N ASP A 279 -22.64 27.22 22.47
CA ASP A 279 -23.70 27.21 23.47
C ASP A 279 -25.02 26.69 22.90
N ASP A 280 -25.39 27.07 21.67
CA ASP A 280 -26.59 26.57 20.99
C ASP A 280 -26.53 25.06 20.75
N ARG A 281 -25.35 24.53 20.41
CA ARG A 281 -25.10 23.10 20.26
C ARG A 281 -25.14 22.35 21.59
N ILE A 282 -24.69 22.95 22.68
CA ILE A 282 -24.84 22.38 24.04
C ILE A 282 -26.31 22.32 24.42
N GLU A 283 -27.08 23.38 24.14
CA GLU A 283 -28.53 23.41 24.38
C GLU A 283 -29.25 22.27 23.67
N GLU A 284 -28.82 21.94 22.44
CA GLU A 284 -29.33 20.81 21.67
C GLU A 284 -28.88 19.45 22.24
N PHE A 285 -27.58 19.32 22.55
CA PHE A 285 -26.99 18.10 23.10
C PHE A 285 -27.57 17.70 24.46
N LEU A 286 -27.97 18.70 25.26
CA LEU A 286 -28.59 18.55 26.58
C LEU A 286 -30.08 18.92 26.55
N ALA A 287 -30.71 18.96 25.38
CA ALA A 287 -32.13 19.30 25.26
C ALA A 287 -33.00 18.29 26.00
N ALA A 288 -33.93 18.79 26.84
CA ALA A 288 -34.85 17.95 27.59
C ALA A 288 -35.58 16.93 26.68
N GLY A 289 -35.59 15.66 27.10
CA GLY A 289 -36.32 14.57 26.43
C GLY A 289 -35.72 14.05 25.11
N ARG A 290 -34.69 14.71 24.54
CA ARG A 290 -34.09 14.28 23.25
C ARG A 290 -32.57 14.45 23.15
N GLY A 291 -31.97 15.21 24.06
CA GLY A 291 -30.55 15.47 24.11
C GLY A 291 -29.76 14.20 24.37
N LYS A 292 -28.85 13.87 23.46
CA LYS A 292 -28.04 12.64 23.55
C LYS A 292 -27.04 12.64 24.71
N GLY A 293 -26.74 13.80 25.29
CA GLY A 293 -25.88 13.94 26.46
C GLY A 293 -26.55 13.56 27.78
N LEU A 294 -27.90 13.57 27.83
CA LEU A 294 -28.65 13.36 29.07
C LEU A 294 -28.42 11.98 29.69
N LYS A 295 -28.16 10.94 28.89
CA LYS A 295 -27.92 9.56 29.39
C LYS A 295 -26.68 9.40 30.28
N TYR A 296 -25.79 10.41 30.29
CA TYR A 296 -24.57 10.40 31.09
C TYR A 296 -24.65 11.32 32.32
N LEU A 297 -25.83 11.88 32.59
CA LEU A 297 -26.08 12.79 33.70
C LEU A 297 -27.21 12.27 34.59
N ASP A 298 -27.10 12.53 35.89
CA ASP A 298 -28.19 12.43 36.85
C ASP A 298 -28.73 13.84 37.12
N CYS A 299 -30.06 13.95 37.22
CA CYS A 299 -30.76 15.21 37.38
C CYS A 299 -31.65 15.21 38.64
N GLU A 300 -31.67 16.34 39.34
CA GLU A 300 -32.60 16.63 40.44
C GLU A 300 -33.24 18.00 40.16
N TRP A 301 -34.56 18.11 40.16
CA TRP A 301 -35.28 19.39 39.99
C TRP A 301 -36.31 19.66 41.07
N PHE A 302 -36.53 20.96 41.27
CA PHE A 302 -37.46 21.53 42.23
C PHE A 302 -38.28 22.63 41.56
N SER A 303 -39.59 22.61 41.76
CA SER A 303 -40.50 23.69 41.35
C SER A 303 -41.62 23.83 42.37
N PRO A 304 -42.43 24.91 42.32
CA PRO A 304 -43.60 25.04 43.17
C PRO A 304 -44.61 23.88 43.03
N LYS A 305 -44.54 23.10 41.93
CA LYS A 305 -45.46 22.00 41.62
C LYS A 305 -44.93 20.63 42.03
N GLY A 306 -43.66 20.50 42.46
CA GLY A 306 -43.10 19.23 42.91
C GLY A 306 -41.56 19.16 42.90
N SER A 307 -41.05 17.95 43.05
CA SER A 307 -39.63 17.61 42.93
C SER A 307 -39.48 16.10 42.73
N ASP A 308 -38.39 15.67 42.11
CA ASP A 308 -37.98 14.27 41.97
C ASP A 308 -36.47 14.25 41.63
N LYS A 309 -35.92 13.05 41.48
CA LYS A 309 -34.53 12.85 41.06
C LYS A 309 -34.38 11.54 40.29
N GLY A 310 -33.47 11.52 39.34
CA GLY A 310 -33.19 10.32 38.58
C GLY A 310 -32.22 10.58 37.42
N ARG A 311 -32.22 9.66 36.46
CA ARG A 311 -31.44 9.85 35.24
C ARG A 311 -32.08 10.91 34.36
N CYS A 312 -31.26 11.78 33.77
CA CYS A 312 -31.79 12.86 32.96
C CYS A 312 -32.47 12.38 31.66
N ASP A 313 -32.13 11.19 31.15
CA ASP A 313 -32.69 10.63 29.90
C ASP A 313 -34.01 9.86 30.07
N GLU A 314 -34.43 9.56 31.30
CA GLU A 314 -35.58 8.68 31.54
C GLU A 314 -36.90 9.44 31.75
N THR A 315 -36.86 10.74 32.09
CA THR A 315 -37.89 11.80 31.91
C THR A 315 -37.59 12.95 32.87
N TRP A 316 -37.01 14.08 32.42
CA TRP A 316 -36.75 15.28 33.25
C TRP A 316 -36.41 16.52 32.38
N PRO A 317 -36.90 17.74 32.67
CA PRO A 317 -38.00 18.12 33.56
C PRO A 317 -39.41 17.86 32.96
N PRO A 318 -40.46 17.60 33.79
CA PRO A 318 -41.83 17.35 33.39
C PRO A 318 -42.60 18.67 33.37
N VAL A 319 -42.39 19.50 32.37
CA VAL A 319 -43.50 20.31 31.87
C VAL A 319 -43.15 20.81 30.47
N ASP A 320 -44.03 20.48 29.54
CA ASP A 320 -44.28 21.22 28.30
C ASP A 320 -44.33 22.74 28.62
N PRO A 321 -43.97 23.64 27.70
CA PRO A 321 -44.05 25.08 27.89
C PRO A 321 -45.52 25.54 27.95
N GLY A 322 -46.18 25.27 29.09
CA GLY A 322 -47.45 25.84 29.49
C GLY A 322 -47.21 26.92 30.55
N GLY A 323 -47.98 28.02 30.49
CA GLY A 323 -47.80 29.15 31.40
C GLY A 323 -48.04 28.81 32.89
N ASN A 324 -47.54 29.66 33.78
CA ASN A 324 -47.60 29.53 35.24
C ASN A 324 -46.81 28.34 35.81
N ASN A 325 -45.58 28.10 35.33
CA ASN A 325 -44.70 27.06 35.87
C ASN A 325 -43.82 27.56 37.03
N GLY A 326 -43.58 28.87 37.12
CA GLY A 326 -42.69 29.48 38.10
C GLY A 326 -41.22 29.11 37.86
N GLY A 327 -40.34 29.63 38.71
CA GLY A 327 -38.92 29.28 38.70
C GLY A 327 -38.71 27.78 38.97
N ARG A 328 -38.02 27.11 38.05
CA ARG A 328 -37.61 25.71 38.14
C ARG A 328 -36.12 25.65 38.42
N VAL A 329 -35.70 24.87 39.40
CA VAL A 329 -34.27 24.69 39.71
C VAL A 329 -33.89 23.27 39.37
N VAL A 330 -32.91 23.08 38.48
CA VAL A 330 -32.39 21.78 38.07
C VAL A 330 -30.92 21.69 38.48
N TYR A 331 -30.50 20.55 39.02
CA TYR A 331 -29.12 20.20 39.34
C TYR A 331 -28.70 19.05 38.44
N TYR A 332 -27.60 19.25 37.71
CA TYR A 332 -27.00 18.23 36.85
C TYR A 332 -25.76 17.66 37.56
N THR A 333 -25.66 16.32 37.58
CA THR A 333 -24.54 15.59 38.18
C THR A 333 -23.94 14.64 37.15
N MET A 334 -22.62 14.70 36.98
CA MET A 334 -21.90 13.84 36.05
C MET A 334 -21.91 12.39 36.53
N ARG A 335 -22.36 11.47 35.66
CA ARG A 335 -22.39 10.04 35.96
C ARG A 335 -21.27 9.27 35.26
N ASP A 336 -21.02 9.59 33.99
CA ASP A 336 -19.95 8.98 33.19
C ASP A 336 -19.25 10.07 32.36
N GLU A 337 -18.22 10.67 32.96
CA GLU A 337 -17.48 11.77 32.37
C GLU A 337 -16.83 11.38 31.03
N LYS A 338 -16.25 10.18 30.96
CA LYS A 338 -15.51 9.73 29.77
C LYS A 338 -16.46 9.56 28.59
N SER A 339 -17.58 8.88 28.79
CA SER A 339 -18.56 8.66 27.74
C SER A 339 -19.34 9.94 27.39
N PHE A 340 -19.56 10.84 28.37
CA PHE A 340 -20.17 12.15 28.13
C PHE A 340 -19.35 12.98 27.15
N TYR A 341 -18.06 13.17 27.42
CA TYR A 341 -17.21 14.00 26.55
C TYR A 341 -16.95 13.33 25.20
N LYS A 342 -16.89 11.99 25.15
CA LYS A 342 -16.90 11.27 23.87
C LYS A 342 -18.17 11.59 23.07
N ALA A 343 -19.34 11.50 23.69
CA ALA A 343 -20.59 11.82 23.00
C ALA A 343 -20.72 13.31 22.66
N LEU A 344 -20.23 14.22 23.51
CA LEU A 344 -20.23 15.67 23.23
C LEU A 344 -19.41 15.98 21.97
N LEU A 345 -18.30 15.27 21.80
CA LEU A 345 -17.46 15.37 20.63
C LEU A 345 -18.11 14.73 19.41
N ASP A 346 -18.55 13.48 19.53
CA ASP A 346 -19.14 12.69 18.44
C ASP A 346 -20.48 13.29 17.93
N GLU A 347 -21.30 13.86 18.82
CA GLU A 347 -22.68 14.30 18.53
C GLU A 347 -22.86 15.81 18.46
N ALA A 348 -21.92 16.60 18.97
CA ALA A 348 -22.01 18.07 18.93
C ALA A 348 -20.76 18.75 18.35
N GLY A 349 -19.67 18.01 18.11
CA GLY A 349 -18.41 18.56 17.61
C GLY A 349 -17.79 19.56 18.58
N ILE A 350 -17.89 19.31 19.89
CA ILE A 350 -17.40 20.20 20.95
C ILE A 350 -16.34 19.47 21.79
N HIS A 351 -15.13 20.03 21.82
CA HIS A 351 -14.05 19.49 22.65
C HIS A 351 -14.26 19.82 24.14
N LYS A 352 -13.82 18.92 25.03
CA LYS A 352 -13.89 19.12 26.49
C LYS A 352 -13.30 20.47 26.93
N ASP A 353 -12.20 20.87 26.29
CA ASP A 353 -11.46 22.09 26.66
C ASP A 353 -12.14 23.38 26.16
N TRP A 354 -13.17 23.28 25.31
CA TRP A 354 -13.94 24.43 24.82
C TRP A 354 -15.08 24.82 25.77
N VAL A 355 -15.31 24.02 26.81
CA VAL A 355 -16.46 24.15 27.69
C VAL A 355 -16.06 24.15 29.16
N GLU A 356 -16.88 24.80 29.97
CA GLU A 356 -16.76 24.84 31.42
C GLU A 356 -18.11 24.56 32.07
N TRP A 357 -18.08 23.91 33.23
CA TRP A 357 -19.27 23.72 34.06
C TRP A 357 -19.48 24.98 34.92
N VAL A 358 -20.49 25.77 34.60
CA VAL A 358 -20.85 26.95 35.37
C VAL A 358 -21.75 26.56 36.53
N LYS A 359 -21.55 27.23 37.68
CA LYS A 359 -22.31 26.92 38.91
C LYS A 359 -23.81 27.11 38.72
N GLN A 360 -24.20 28.18 38.04
CA GLN A 360 -25.59 28.55 37.83
C GLN A 360 -25.75 29.21 36.47
N ASP A 361 -26.82 28.84 35.78
CA ASP A 361 -27.21 29.40 34.51
C ASP A 361 -28.74 29.53 34.45
N ALA A 362 -29.24 30.75 34.26
CA ALA A 362 -30.67 31.02 34.18
C ALA A 362 -31.12 31.09 32.71
N LYS A 363 -31.99 30.18 32.31
CA LYS A 363 -32.68 30.21 31.01
C LYS A 363 -34.09 30.73 31.20
N LEU A 364 -34.38 31.89 30.64
CA LEU A 364 -35.73 32.44 30.63
C LEU A 364 -36.60 31.63 29.68
N ASP A 365 -37.83 31.34 30.10
CA ASP A 365 -38.81 30.72 29.20
C ASP A 365 -39.17 31.72 28.08
N PRO A 366 -39.39 31.24 26.84
CA PRO A 366 -39.78 32.10 25.72
C PRO A 366 -41.18 32.69 25.98
N CYS A 367 -41.20 33.89 26.55
CA CYS A 367 -42.40 34.63 26.90
C CYS A 367 -42.51 35.88 26.03
N THR A 368 -43.59 36.00 25.25
CA THR A 368 -43.87 37.22 24.50
C THR A 368 -45.16 37.85 25.01
N CYS A 369 -45.02 39.01 25.65
CA CYS A 369 -46.12 39.75 26.25
C CYS A 369 -46.39 41.03 25.46
N TRP A 370 -47.66 41.30 25.18
CA TRP A 370 -48.08 42.48 24.43
C TRP A 370 -49.22 43.19 25.16
N GLY A 371 -49.12 44.52 25.26
CA GLY A 371 -50.15 45.40 25.85
C GLY A 371 -49.57 46.55 26.66
N THR A 372 -50.24 47.70 26.69
CA THR A 372 -49.91 48.83 27.56
C THR A 372 -51.06 49.05 28.54
N GLY A 373 -50.99 48.42 29.73
CA GLY A 373 -52.00 48.52 30.78
C GLY A 373 -52.06 47.31 31.71
N VAL A 374 -53.02 47.30 32.65
CA VAL A 374 -53.19 46.31 33.75
C VAL A 374 -53.52 44.87 33.29
N ILE A 375 -53.56 44.60 31.98
CA ILE A 375 -53.80 43.27 31.41
C ILE A 375 -52.73 43.00 30.35
N GLU A 376 -51.60 42.42 30.77
CA GLU A 376 -50.60 41.87 29.87
C GLU A 376 -51.09 40.52 29.32
N GLN A 377 -51.21 40.41 27.99
CA GLN A 377 -51.45 39.13 27.34
C GLN A 377 -50.12 38.54 26.91
N CYS A 378 -49.73 37.44 27.54
CA CYS A 378 -48.51 36.73 27.23
C CYS A 378 -48.79 35.43 26.48
N SER A 379 -47.95 35.12 25.50
CA SER A 379 -47.93 33.86 24.78
C SER A 379 -46.68 33.06 25.16
N PRO A 380 -46.82 31.77 25.53
CA PRO A 380 -48.07 31.02 25.72
C PRO A 380 -48.88 31.50 26.94
N ALA A 381 -50.20 31.22 26.95
CA ALA A 381 -51.13 31.73 27.97
C ALA A 381 -50.73 31.32 29.39
N GLY A 382 -50.67 32.31 30.30
CA GLY A 382 -50.22 32.13 31.69
C GLY A 382 -48.73 32.37 31.91
N CYS A 383 -47.94 32.60 30.87
CA CYS A 383 -46.54 33.00 31.01
C CYS A 383 -46.45 34.40 31.63
N GLN A 384 -45.49 34.63 32.53
CA GLN A 384 -45.24 35.95 33.13
C GLN A 384 -43.84 36.47 32.76
N PRO A 385 -43.70 37.71 32.25
CA PRO A 385 -42.41 38.24 31.81
C PRO A 385 -41.44 38.33 32.99
N GLY A 386 -40.36 37.55 32.92
CA GLY A 386 -39.29 37.53 33.92
C GLY A 386 -39.53 36.68 35.18
N GLN A 387 -40.66 35.96 35.28
CA GLN A 387 -40.98 35.10 36.45
C GLN A 387 -40.85 33.61 36.14
N ASP A 388 -40.99 33.20 34.88
CA ASP A 388 -40.83 31.82 34.42
C ASP A 388 -39.41 31.60 33.86
N TYR A 389 -38.61 30.80 34.58
CA TYR A 389 -37.22 30.49 34.21
C TYR A 389 -36.81 29.09 34.70
N GLU A 390 -35.81 28.53 34.03
CA GLU A 390 -35.06 27.36 34.49
C GLU A 390 -33.68 27.79 35.01
N MET A 391 -33.46 27.66 36.32
CA MET A 391 -32.15 27.76 36.95
C MET A 391 -31.44 26.43 36.86
N ARG A 392 -30.41 26.37 36.04
CA ARG A 392 -29.60 25.19 35.79
C ARG A 392 -28.33 25.27 36.63
N ASN A 393 -28.15 24.34 37.55
CA ASN A 393 -26.98 24.27 38.42
C ASN A 393 -26.03 23.20 37.89
N ASN A 394 -24.74 23.52 37.85
CA ASN A 394 -23.73 22.75 37.11
C ASN A 394 -24.15 22.59 35.65
N TRP A 395 -24.30 23.70 34.92
CA TRP A 395 -24.64 23.67 33.49
C TRP A 395 -23.38 23.77 32.64
N LEU A 396 -23.34 23.07 31.52
CA LEU A 396 -22.23 23.16 30.57
C LEU A 396 -22.37 24.43 29.72
N ARG A 397 -21.31 25.22 29.64
CA ARG A 397 -21.24 26.43 28.78
C ARG A 397 -19.94 26.44 28.01
N ARG A 398 -19.92 27.16 26.89
CA ARG A 398 -18.68 27.55 26.23
C ARG A 398 -17.80 28.36 27.19
N ILE A 399 -16.49 28.12 27.20
CA ILE A 399 -15.55 28.97 27.94
C ILE A 399 -15.66 30.43 27.50
N ARG A 400 -15.60 31.38 28.44
CA ARG A 400 -15.77 32.80 28.11
C ARG A 400 -14.74 33.33 27.13
N ASP A 401 -13.48 32.97 27.34
CA ASP A 401 -12.35 33.39 26.52
C ASP A 401 -12.31 32.63 25.19
N LYS A 402 -12.85 33.26 24.13
CA LYS A 402 -12.87 32.71 22.76
C LYS A 402 -11.49 32.43 22.19
N SER A 403 -10.44 33.11 22.68
CA SER A 403 -9.08 32.92 22.16
C SER A 403 -8.50 31.55 22.51
N LYS A 404 -9.04 30.88 23.53
CA LYS A 404 -8.66 29.53 23.95
C LYS A 404 -9.41 28.42 23.20
N ILE A 405 -10.34 28.79 22.31
CA ILE A 405 -11.08 27.85 21.49
C ILE A 405 -10.41 27.80 20.12
N GLU A 406 -9.62 26.76 19.90
CA GLU A 406 -8.92 26.54 18.65
C GLU A 406 -9.77 25.68 17.71
N VAL A 407 -10.21 26.26 16.60
CA VAL A 407 -10.88 25.53 15.51
C VAL A 407 -9.79 25.13 14.52
N SER A 408 -9.64 23.83 14.27
CA SER A 408 -8.61 23.31 13.36
C SER A 408 -8.88 23.78 11.93
N ASN A 409 -7.84 24.24 11.24
CA ASN A 409 -7.88 24.60 9.83
C ASN A 409 -7.43 23.40 8.97
N PRO A 410 -8.35 22.73 8.22
CA PRO A 410 -7.97 21.60 7.36
C PRO A 410 -6.93 21.91 6.29
N LYS A 411 -6.94 23.15 5.75
CA LYS A 411 -5.95 23.60 4.77
C LYS A 411 -4.55 23.67 5.39
N GLU A 412 -4.43 24.23 6.59
CA GLU A 412 -3.14 24.32 7.31
C GLU A 412 -2.59 22.93 7.62
N VAL A 413 -3.45 22.00 8.08
CA VAL A 413 -3.06 20.60 8.33
C VAL A 413 -2.52 19.94 7.07
N LEU A 414 -3.17 20.15 5.92
CA LEU A 414 -2.72 19.57 4.64
C LEU A 414 -1.46 20.24 4.10
N ASP A 415 -1.37 21.57 4.15
CA ASP A 415 -0.19 22.33 3.70
C ASP A 415 1.06 21.89 4.48
N GLU A 416 0.92 21.63 5.78
CA GLU A 416 2.01 21.12 6.61
C GLU A 416 2.32 19.64 6.40
N ALA A 417 1.30 18.82 6.21
CA ALA A 417 1.47 17.39 5.98
C ALA A 417 2.04 17.08 4.59
N ILE A 418 1.70 17.87 3.57
CA ILE A 418 2.11 17.66 2.19
C ILE A 418 2.79 18.93 1.66
N PRO A 419 4.00 19.26 2.18
CA PRO A 419 4.70 20.49 1.81
C PRO A 419 5.07 20.55 0.32
N SER A 420 4.94 19.42 -0.40
CA SER A 420 5.00 19.39 -1.86
C SER A 420 4.09 18.27 -2.40
N THR A 421 2.87 18.63 -2.78
CA THR A 421 1.96 17.75 -3.54
C THR A 421 2.59 17.27 -4.85
N ASP A 422 3.47 18.08 -5.45
CA ASP A 422 4.25 17.72 -6.62
C ASP A 422 5.18 16.52 -6.37
N LYS A 423 5.75 16.36 -5.16
CA LYS A 423 6.54 15.16 -4.81
C LYS A 423 5.69 13.91 -4.80
N LEU A 424 4.47 14.00 -4.24
CA LEU A 424 3.55 12.87 -4.19
C LEU A 424 3.11 12.46 -5.60
N ILE A 425 2.77 13.43 -6.47
CA ILE A 425 2.46 13.18 -7.88
C ILE A 425 3.66 12.56 -8.60
N THR A 426 4.86 13.14 -8.43
CA THR A 426 6.08 12.64 -9.08
C THR A 426 6.36 11.20 -8.69
N LEU A 427 6.24 10.87 -7.40
CA LEU A 427 6.42 9.51 -6.90
C LEU A 427 5.36 8.55 -7.42
N ALA A 428 4.09 8.96 -7.44
CA ALA A 428 3.00 8.12 -7.95
C ALA A 428 3.18 7.81 -9.45
N VAL A 429 3.50 8.83 -10.25
CA VAL A 429 3.75 8.69 -11.69
C VAL A 429 5.01 7.85 -11.97
N SER A 430 6.11 8.08 -11.26
CA SER A 430 7.33 7.27 -11.44
C SER A 430 7.09 5.81 -11.07
N THR A 431 6.41 5.57 -9.94
CA THR A 431 6.06 4.21 -9.50
C THR A 431 5.13 3.53 -10.51
N PHE A 432 4.15 4.23 -11.06
CA PHE A 432 3.29 3.71 -12.12
C PHE A 432 4.08 3.32 -13.37
N ILE A 433 5.06 4.14 -13.78
CA ILE A 433 5.94 3.82 -14.92
C ILE A 433 6.79 2.58 -14.60
N GLU A 434 7.37 2.48 -13.40
CA GLU A 434 8.15 1.31 -12.97
C GLU A 434 7.31 0.03 -12.95
N MET A 435 6.06 0.10 -12.46
CA MET A 435 5.10 -1.01 -12.51
C MET A 435 4.83 -1.43 -13.95
N ARG A 436 4.60 -0.46 -14.85
CA ARG A 436 4.31 -0.73 -16.27
C ARG A 436 5.50 -1.35 -17.00
N LEU A 437 6.73 -0.99 -16.62
CA LEU A 437 7.96 -1.53 -17.19
C LEU A 437 8.38 -2.85 -16.54
N GLY A 438 7.66 -3.35 -15.53
CA GLY A 438 8.05 -4.54 -14.77
C GLY A 438 9.35 -4.36 -13.98
N GLN A 439 9.72 -3.11 -13.68
CA GLN A 439 10.96 -2.75 -12.98
C GLN A 439 10.75 -2.48 -11.49
N SER A 440 9.50 -2.50 -11.02
CA SER A 440 9.22 -2.27 -9.60
C SER A 440 9.68 -3.45 -8.74
N GLU A 441 10.48 -3.16 -7.71
CA GLU A 441 10.94 -4.15 -6.72
C GLU A 441 9.89 -4.46 -5.64
N ALA A 442 8.78 -3.69 -5.61
CA ALA A 442 7.71 -3.82 -4.65
C ALA A 442 6.52 -4.60 -5.20
N ASP A 443 5.75 -5.20 -4.30
CA ASP A 443 4.54 -5.92 -4.67
C ASP A 443 3.49 -4.93 -5.23
N PRO A 444 2.93 -5.15 -6.43
CA PRO A 444 1.97 -4.23 -7.03
C PRO A 444 0.73 -3.96 -6.18
N ALA A 445 0.29 -4.92 -5.36
CA ALA A 445 -0.82 -4.70 -4.42
C ALA A 445 -0.42 -3.82 -3.24
N ASP A 446 0.81 -3.95 -2.74
CA ASP A 446 1.33 -3.07 -1.70
C ASP A 446 1.40 -1.62 -2.21
N ILE A 447 1.87 -1.43 -3.44
CA ILE A 447 1.96 -0.12 -4.09
C ILE A 447 0.57 0.53 -4.16
N VAL A 448 -0.40 -0.11 -4.81
CA VAL A 448 -1.76 0.44 -4.96
C VAL A 448 -2.39 0.73 -3.60
N THR A 449 -2.24 -0.18 -2.64
CA THR A 449 -2.77 0.02 -1.28
C THR A 449 -2.14 1.23 -0.61
N SER A 450 -0.83 1.45 -0.77
CA SER A 450 -0.12 2.56 -0.16
C SER A 450 -0.56 3.94 -0.68
N PHE A 451 -0.89 4.06 -1.96
CA PHE A 451 -1.32 5.35 -2.52
C PHE A 451 -2.80 5.65 -2.23
N SER A 452 -3.63 4.62 -2.06
CA SER A 452 -5.09 4.79 -1.91
C SER A 452 -5.49 5.72 -0.75
N MET A 453 -5.01 5.47 0.48
CA MET A 453 -5.44 6.23 1.65
C MET A 453 -5.05 7.72 1.60
N PRO A 454 -3.81 8.11 1.26
CA PRO A 454 -3.46 9.52 1.09
C PRO A 454 -4.30 10.23 0.03
N ILE A 455 -4.58 9.57 -1.09
CA ILE A 455 -5.39 10.15 -2.18
C ILE A 455 -6.83 10.43 -1.70
N PHE A 456 -7.46 9.44 -1.07
CA PHE A 456 -8.84 9.61 -0.57
C PHE A 456 -8.92 10.64 0.57
N MET A 457 -7.88 10.73 1.40
CA MET A 457 -7.76 11.79 2.41
C MET A 457 -7.73 13.17 1.75
N MET A 458 -6.95 13.35 0.67
CA MET A 458 -6.89 14.63 -0.05
C MET A 458 -8.24 14.98 -0.68
N GLN A 459 -8.92 14.01 -1.29
CA GLN A 459 -10.24 14.21 -1.90
C GLN A 459 -11.28 14.64 -0.86
N ASP A 460 -11.39 13.92 0.26
CA ASP A 460 -12.31 14.30 1.33
C ASP A 460 -11.97 15.72 1.83
N ALA A 461 -10.68 16.05 1.94
CA ALA A 461 -10.25 17.31 2.55
C ALA A 461 -10.54 18.50 1.66
N SER A 462 -10.39 18.34 0.35
CA SER A 462 -10.85 19.32 -0.64
C SER A 462 -12.35 19.58 -0.51
N GLU A 463 -13.18 18.54 -0.37
CA GLU A 463 -14.63 18.70 -0.18
C GLU A 463 -14.96 19.40 1.16
N SER A 464 -14.24 19.08 2.23
CA SER A 464 -14.38 19.79 3.51
C SER A 464 -14.01 21.27 3.40
N ILE A 465 -12.90 21.59 2.74
CA ILE A 465 -12.43 22.98 2.55
C ILE A 465 -13.46 23.76 1.74
N LYS A 466 -14.02 23.16 0.70
CA LYS A 466 -15.08 23.74 -0.13
C LYS A 466 -16.36 24.04 0.65
N GLU A 467 -16.85 23.11 1.46
CA GLU A 467 -18.05 23.35 2.30
C GLU A 467 -17.77 24.39 3.40
N ILE A 468 -16.61 24.35 4.05
CA ILE A 468 -16.20 25.36 5.04
C ILE A 468 -16.13 26.75 4.40
N LYS A 469 -15.51 26.86 3.22
CA LYS A 469 -15.41 28.11 2.46
C LYS A 469 -16.78 28.69 2.17
N LYS A 470 -17.71 27.85 1.70
CA LYS A 470 -19.10 28.24 1.42
C LYS A 470 -19.80 28.77 2.66
N ILE A 471 -19.71 28.07 3.80
CA ILE A 471 -20.30 28.53 5.07
C ILE A 471 -19.66 29.86 5.51
N GLY A 472 -18.33 29.95 5.45
CA GLY A 472 -17.58 31.15 5.80
C GLY A 472 -17.99 32.37 4.97
N GLU A 473 -18.14 32.20 3.66
CA GLU A 473 -18.60 33.25 2.75
C GLU A 473 -20.07 33.67 3.01
N GLU A 474 -20.94 32.72 3.32
CA GLU A 474 -22.34 33.00 3.70
C GLU A 474 -22.41 33.78 5.02
N MET A 475 -21.59 33.38 6.01
CA MET A 475 -21.49 34.08 7.30
C MET A 475 -20.95 35.50 7.13
N LYS A 476 -19.92 35.68 6.30
CA LYS A 476 -19.36 36.99 5.94
C LYS A 476 -20.41 37.91 5.31
N LYS A 477 -21.29 37.37 4.45
CA LYS A 477 -22.35 38.15 3.80
C LYS A 477 -23.48 38.52 4.76
N THR A 478 -23.96 37.55 5.53
CA THR A 478 -25.23 37.71 6.27
C THR A 478 -25.07 38.30 7.66
N HIS A 479 -23.89 38.21 8.31
CA HIS A 479 -23.69 38.63 9.71
C HIS A 479 -24.74 38.08 10.69
N THR A 480 -25.51 37.05 10.31
CA THR A 480 -26.75 36.68 11.01
C THR A 480 -26.60 35.29 11.62
N ARG A 481 -26.86 35.19 12.94
CA ARG A 481 -26.89 33.94 13.70
C ARG A 481 -28.14 33.06 13.45
N ASN A 482 -29.11 33.51 12.65
CA ASN A 482 -30.40 32.82 12.50
C ASN A 482 -30.44 31.77 11.38
N LEU A 483 -29.37 31.59 10.60
CA LEU A 483 -29.22 30.45 9.68
C LEU A 483 -28.88 29.13 10.42
N VAL A 484 -28.86 29.15 11.75
CA VAL A 484 -28.19 28.18 12.63
C VAL A 484 -28.77 26.77 12.64
N LEU A 485 -30.09 26.55 12.49
CA LEU A 485 -30.63 25.19 12.65
C LEU A 485 -30.49 24.30 11.41
N ASN A 486 -30.56 24.85 10.19
CA ASN A 486 -30.36 24.04 8.97
C ASN A 486 -28.88 23.71 8.74
N ILE A 487 -27.96 24.59 9.19
CA ILE A 487 -26.50 24.43 9.06
C ILE A 487 -25.93 23.42 10.07
N LEU A 488 -26.57 23.16 11.22
CA LEU A 488 -26.12 22.11 12.15
C LEU A 488 -25.94 20.77 11.44
N THR A 489 -26.87 20.42 10.53
CA THR A 489 -26.77 19.23 9.68
C THR A 489 -25.54 19.22 8.78
N ILE A 490 -25.14 20.39 8.24
CA ILE A 490 -23.97 20.56 7.38
C ILE A 490 -22.68 20.44 8.21
N VAL A 491 -22.68 20.97 9.43
CA VAL A 491 -21.55 20.86 10.36
C VAL A 491 -21.34 19.41 10.76
N PHE A 492 -22.40 18.66 11.03
CA PHE A 492 -22.36 17.21 11.22
C PHE A 492 -21.96 16.43 9.96
N ALA A 493 -22.15 17.00 8.75
CA ALA A 493 -21.74 16.40 7.47
C ALA A 493 -20.30 16.72 7.04
N VAL A 494 -19.69 17.78 7.58
CA VAL A 494 -18.26 18.13 7.42
C VAL A 494 -17.39 17.49 8.52
N ILE A 495 -18.04 16.99 9.58
CA ILE A 495 -17.51 16.16 10.67
C ILE A 495 -17.03 14.73 10.27
N PRO A 496 -17.02 14.21 9.03
CA PRO A 496 -16.22 13.02 8.69
C PRO A 496 -14.73 13.23 8.91
N PHE A 497 -14.27 14.49 8.93
CA PHE A 497 -12.98 14.91 9.46
C PHE A 497 -12.91 14.91 11.00
N ALA A 498 -13.95 14.52 11.72
CA ALA A 498 -13.93 14.45 13.17
C ALA A 498 -13.39 13.13 13.70
N GLY A 499 -13.06 12.18 12.83
CA GLY A 499 -11.95 11.33 13.19
C GLY A 499 -10.76 12.22 13.57
N LEU A 500 -10.35 13.13 12.67
CA LEU A 500 -9.33 14.15 12.94
C LEU A 500 -9.65 15.14 14.10
N ALA A 501 -10.74 14.95 14.84
CA ALA A 501 -11.07 15.69 16.06
C ALA A 501 -11.27 14.81 17.29
N ALA A 502 -11.44 13.48 17.15
CA ALA A 502 -11.94 12.61 18.20
C ALA A 502 -10.86 12.04 19.12
N GLN A 503 -9.60 11.96 18.70
CA GLN A 503 -8.52 11.42 19.53
C GLN A 503 -7.27 12.30 19.59
N ALA A 504 -7.03 12.76 20.82
CA ALA A 504 -5.83 13.37 21.40
C ALA A 504 -5.44 14.81 20.95
N ILE A 505 -5.81 15.76 21.82
CA ILE A 505 -5.12 17.04 22.13
C ILE A 505 -5.15 18.08 21.00
N GLY A 506 -5.68 19.29 21.32
CA GLY A 506 -5.64 20.59 20.61
C GLY A 506 -5.21 20.66 19.14
N GLY A 507 -5.93 21.43 18.30
CA GLY A 507 -5.66 21.58 16.87
C GLY A 507 -4.17 21.80 16.49
N ALA A 508 -3.42 22.58 17.28
CA ALA A 508 -1.98 22.76 17.11
C ALA A 508 -1.13 21.48 17.28
N ALA A 509 -1.52 20.56 18.17
CA ALA A 509 -0.81 19.30 18.37
C ALA A 509 -1.00 18.33 17.19
N ARG A 510 -2.12 18.42 16.45
CA ARG A 510 -2.38 17.60 15.26
C ARG A 510 -1.57 18.08 14.06
N ILE A 511 -1.52 19.40 13.88
CA ILE A 511 -0.64 20.10 12.94
C ILE A 511 0.83 19.67 13.20
N ALA A 512 1.29 19.79 14.44
CA ALA A 512 2.64 19.35 14.83
C ALA A 512 2.87 17.84 14.63
N THR A 513 1.88 17.00 14.90
CA THR A 513 1.99 15.54 14.73
C THR A 513 2.07 15.15 13.25
N ALA A 514 1.23 15.73 12.39
CA ALA A 514 1.27 15.50 10.96
C ALA A 514 2.60 15.99 10.35
N ALA A 515 3.05 17.19 10.73
CA ALA A 515 4.35 17.74 10.34
C ALA A 515 5.53 16.87 10.84
N LEU A 516 5.43 16.29 12.03
CA LEU A 516 6.42 15.35 12.57
C LEU A 516 6.46 14.00 11.83
N ILE A 517 5.36 13.57 11.21
CA ILE A 517 5.33 12.29 10.48
C ILE A 517 5.93 12.46 9.07
N VAL A 518 5.67 13.59 8.42
CA VAL A 518 6.03 13.78 6.99
C VAL A 518 7.25 14.69 6.78
N GLY A 519 7.60 15.55 7.74
CA GLY A 519 8.68 16.53 7.61
C GLY A 519 10.12 15.98 7.74
N GLU A 520 11.11 16.81 7.44
CA GLU A 520 12.54 16.46 7.49
C GLU A 520 13.06 16.06 8.88
N ALA A 521 12.37 16.51 9.94
CA ALA A 521 12.66 16.15 11.33
C ALA A 521 11.99 14.84 11.79
N GLY A 522 11.12 14.26 10.96
CA GLY A 522 10.28 13.12 11.29
C GLY A 522 11.01 11.78 11.22
N ASN A 523 11.35 11.22 12.38
CA ASN A 523 11.86 9.84 12.50
C ASN A 523 10.79 8.87 13.04
N ALA A 524 9.54 9.32 13.14
CA ALA A 524 8.43 8.57 13.74
C ALA A 524 7.53 8.01 12.63
N ALA A 525 7.97 6.94 11.97
CA ALA A 525 6.98 6.04 11.38
C ALA A 525 6.16 5.50 12.55
N LEU A 526 4.89 5.91 12.66
CA LEU A 526 4.00 5.40 13.70
C LEU A 526 4.00 3.88 13.62
N SER A 527 4.14 3.23 14.76
CA SER A 527 4.02 1.79 14.81
C SER A 527 2.61 1.37 14.40
N ILE A 528 2.46 0.15 13.89
CA ILE A 528 1.14 -0.40 13.55
C ILE A 528 0.19 -0.33 14.77
N VAL A 529 0.72 -0.46 15.99
CA VAL A 529 -0.06 -0.35 17.24
C VAL A 529 -0.63 1.06 17.40
N GLU A 530 0.18 2.10 17.20
CA GLU A 530 -0.26 3.49 17.29
C GLU A 530 -1.30 3.84 16.22
N ILE A 531 -1.18 3.26 15.01
CA ILE A 531 -2.15 3.42 13.94
C ILE A 531 -3.49 2.74 14.28
N VAL A 532 -3.45 1.57 14.92
CA VAL A 532 -4.67 0.88 15.38
C VAL A 532 -5.35 1.65 16.52
N GLU A 533 -4.56 2.25 17.41
CA GLU A 533 -5.08 3.09 18.50
C GLU A 533 -5.62 4.44 17.98
N ASN A 534 -5.01 4.98 16.91
CA ASN A 534 -5.41 6.23 16.28
C ASN A 534 -5.58 6.07 14.74
N PRO A 535 -6.74 5.55 14.28
CA PRO A 535 -6.96 5.23 12.88
C PRO A 535 -6.75 6.39 11.89
N GLU A 536 -7.10 7.64 12.22
CA GLU A 536 -6.95 8.74 11.24
C GLU A 536 -5.52 9.25 11.09
N SER A 537 -4.60 8.77 11.92
CA SER A 537 -3.18 8.99 11.67
C SER A 537 -2.66 8.16 10.48
N ALA A 538 -3.38 7.11 10.08
CA ALA A 538 -2.92 6.15 9.08
C ALA A 538 -2.57 6.77 7.71
N PRO A 539 -3.40 7.65 7.11
CA PRO A 539 -3.03 8.30 5.84
C PRO A 539 -1.74 9.12 5.95
N PHE A 540 -1.52 9.82 7.07
CA PHE A 540 -0.30 10.61 7.30
C PHE A 540 0.91 9.72 7.52
N ALA A 541 0.77 8.64 8.30
CA ALA A 541 1.83 7.66 8.51
C ALA A 541 2.26 7.03 7.19
N ILE A 542 1.29 6.65 6.36
CA ILE A 542 1.51 6.13 5.01
C ILE A 542 2.20 7.19 4.14
N LEU A 543 1.72 8.43 4.17
CA LEU A 543 2.32 9.52 3.42
C LEU A 543 3.77 9.78 3.85
N GLY A 544 4.08 9.74 5.15
CA GLY A 544 5.44 9.85 5.68
C GLY A 544 6.36 8.73 5.18
N LEU A 545 5.86 7.50 5.06
CA LEU A 545 6.60 6.38 4.47
C LEU A 545 6.89 6.58 2.97
N LEU A 546 6.00 7.25 2.23
CA LEU A 546 6.14 7.49 0.80
C LEU A 546 7.02 8.71 0.48
N ILE A 547 6.71 9.87 1.06
CA ILE A 547 7.33 11.15 0.69
C ILE A 547 8.15 11.80 1.81
N GLY A 548 8.13 11.24 3.02
CA GLY A 548 8.87 11.79 4.16
C GLY A 548 10.38 11.63 4.05
N GLY A 549 11.13 12.44 4.80
CA GLY A 549 12.60 12.46 4.77
C GLY A 549 13.28 11.17 5.24
N ALA A 550 12.57 10.34 6.01
CA ALA A 550 13.00 8.98 6.37
C ALA A 550 12.29 7.88 5.54
N GLY A 551 11.37 8.28 4.66
CA GLY A 551 10.61 7.42 3.77
C GLY A 551 11.34 7.09 2.46
N LEU A 552 10.57 6.62 1.49
CA LEU A 552 11.04 6.24 0.16
C LEU A 552 11.72 7.41 -0.57
N SER A 553 11.03 8.54 -0.66
CA SER A 553 11.57 9.75 -1.33
C SER A 553 12.79 10.35 -0.61
N GLY A 554 12.94 10.09 0.69
CA GLY A 554 14.10 10.49 1.50
C GLY A 554 15.32 9.56 1.37
N GLY A 555 15.19 8.42 0.67
CA GLY A 555 16.28 7.48 0.40
C GLY A 555 16.75 6.64 1.59
N LYS A 556 16.04 6.67 2.73
CA LYS A 556 16.38 5.84 3.92
C LYS A 556 15.67 4.49 3.95
N LEU A 557 14.52 4.37 3.29
CA LEU A 557 13.80 3.10 3.09
C LEU A 557 13.83 2.71 1.61
N GLY A 558 14.17 1.45 1.32
CA GLY A 558 14.04 0.90 -0.03
C GLY A 558 12.57 0.74 -0.43
N ALA A 559 12.28 0.81 -1.74
CA ALA A 559 10.92 0.77 -2.31
C ALA A 559 10.08 -0.39 -1.76
N ARG A 560 10.60 -1.62 -1.79
CA ARG A 560 9.91 -2.81 -1.26
C ARG A 560 9.51 -2.66 0.20
N SER A 561 10.38 -2.12 1.05
CA SER A 561 10.09 -1.94 2.48
C SER A 561 9.10 -0.82 2.72
N ALA A 562 9.23 0.31 2.02
CA ALA A 562 8.35 1.46 2.19
C ALA A 562 6.91 1.11 1.80
N PHE A 563 6.71 0.54 0.60
CA PHE A 563 5.39 0.15 0.12
C PHE A 563 4.75 -0.94 0.99
N LYS A 564 5.53 -1.94 1.42
CA LYS A 564 5.04 -2.97 2.32
C LYS A 564 4.57 -2.40 3.65
N GLN A 565 5.36 -1.55 4.30
CA GLN A 565 4.99 -0.97 5.59
C GLN A 565 3.77 -0.06 5.46
N ALA A 566 3.66 0.71 4.37
CA ALA A 566 2.49 1.53 4.09
C ALA A 566 1.23 0.68 3.87
N ALA A 567 1.33 -0.40 3.11
CA ALA A 567 0.22 -1.33 2.90
C ALA A 567 -0.18 -2.04 4.21
N ASP A 568 0.78 -2.45 5.02
CA ASP A 568 0.55 -3.08 6.31
C ASP A 568 -0.13 -2.11 7.32
N ALA A 569 0.22 -0.81 7.27
CA ALA A 569 -0.46 0.23 8.03
C ALA A 569 -1.95 0.34 7.68
N ARG A 570 -2.31 0.32 6.38
CA ARG A 570 -3.73 0.23 5.98
C ARG A 570 -4.34 -1.09 6.46
N ARG A 571 -3.70 -2.24 6.22
CA ARG A 571 -4.26 -3.56 6.55
C ARG A 571 -4.53 -3.76 8.04
N ALA A 572 -3.79 -3.07 8.90
CA ALA A 572 -4.02 -3.11 10.34
C ALA A 572 -5.35 -2.49 10.78
N LEU A 573 -5.95 -1.62 9.96
CA LEU A 573 -7.24 -1.00 10.26
C LEU A 573 -8.39 -2.00 10.11
N SER A 574 -9.04 -2.28 11.24
CA SER A 574 -10.26 -3.10 11.31
C SER A 574 -11.46 -2.39 10.67
N ALA A 575 -12.54 -3.13 10.38
CA ALA A 575 -13.78 -2.54 9.89
C ALA A 575 -14.39 -1.49 10.85
N ASP A 576 -14.16 -1.66 12.16
CA ASP A 576 -14.56 -0.66 13.16
C ASP A 576 -13.64 0.56 13.16
N ALA A 577 -12.32 0.37 13.03
CA ALA A 577 -11.37 1.47 12.88
C ALA A 577 -11.64 2.31 11.64
N MET A 578 -12.06 1.67 10.53
CA MET A 578 -12.42 2.35 9.30
C MET A 578 -13.61 3.30 9.45
N LYS A 579 -14.45 3.16 10.50
CA LYS A 579 -15.57 4.10 10.77
C LYS A 579 -15.09 5.51 11.14
N ALA A 580 -13.80 5.69 11.40
CA ALA A 580 -13.20 7.01 11.59
C ALA A 580 -13.10 7.83 10.29
N PHE A 581 -13.29 7.21 9.13
CA PHE A 581 -13.25 7.85 7.82
C PHE A 581 -14.66 8.03 7.23
N SER A 582 -14.79 8.95 6.28
CA SER A 582 -16.05 9.23 5.57
C SER A 582 -16.63 7.98 4.89
N GLN A 583 -17.93 8.02 4.59
CA GLN A 583 -18.56 6.92 3.84
C GLN A 583 -17.92 6.78 2.45
N GLU A 584 -17.65 7.90 1.78
CA GLU A 584 -17.02 7.97 0.47
C GLU A 584 -15.62 7.33 0.47
N PHE A 585 -14.78 7.70 1.45
CA PHE A 585 -13.46 7.09 1.65
C PHE A 585 -13.56 5.58 1.81
N ARG A 586 -14.47 5.11 2.67
CA ARG A 586 -14.66 3.68 2.94
C ARG A 586 -15.14 2.90 1.72
N ASP A 587 -15.93 3.52 0.85
CA ASP A 587 -16.43 2.89 -0.36
C ASP A 587 -15.33 2.79 -1.43
N LYS A 588 -14.53 3.85 -1.63
CA LYS A 588 -13.35 3.83 -2.49
C LYS A 588 -12.29 2.84 -2.02
N ASP A 589 -11.99 2.82 -0.73
CA ASP A 589 -11.08 1.83 -0.13
C ASP A 589 -11.57 0.40 -0.37
N ARG A 590 -12.88 0.15 -0.20
CA ARG A 590 -13.46 -1.17 -0.49
C ARG A 590 -13.28 -1.58 -1.95
N LEU A 591 -13.42 -0.65 -2.90
CA LEU A 591 -13.19 -0.90 -4.32
C LEU A 591 -11.73 -1.29 -4.56
N VAL A 592 -10.77 -0.51 -4.03
CA VAL A 592 -9.33 -0.83 -4.12
C VAL A 592 -9.03 -2.22 -3.54
N GLN A 593 -9.50 -2.50 -2.32
CA GLN A 593 -9.26 -3.80 -1.69
C GLN A 593 -9.92 -4.96 -2.46
N THR A 594 -11.04 -4.73 -3.13
CA THR A 594 -11.71 -5.72 -3.99
C THR A 594 -10.88 -6.00 -5.25
N ILE A 595 -10.42 -4.93 -5.92
CA ILE A 595 -9.54 -5.04 -7.09
C ILE A 595 -8.26 -5.77 -6.71
N ILE A 596 -7.61 -5.41 -5.61
CA ILE A 596 -6.38 -6.04 -5.16
C ILE A 596 -6.54 -7.53 -4.84
N LYS A 597 -7.64 -7.93 -4.19
CA LYS A 597 -7.93 -9.36 -3.95
C LYS A 597 -8.08 -10.15 -5.25
N SER A 598 -8.47 -9.49 -6.33
CA SER A 598 -8.64 -10.13 -7.64
C SER A 598 -7.34 -10.24 -8.44
N CYS A 599 -6.24 -9.60 -8.03
CA CYS A 599 -4.97 -9.64 -8.77
C CYS A 599 -4.34 -11.04 -8.85
N GLY A 600 -4.74 -11.99 -7.98
CA GLY A 600 -4.47 -13.42 -8.16
C GLY A 600 -2.99 -13.77 -8.36
N PHE A 601 -2.07 -13.09 -7.65
CA PHE A 601 -0.64 -13.39 -7.72
C PHE A 601 -0.41 -14.87 -7.38
N ARG A 602 -0.01 -15.66 -8.38
CA ARG A 602 0.46 -17.05 -8.22
C ARG A 602 1.96 -17.09 -8.34
#